data_AF-A0A8S3W880-F1
#
_entry.id   AF-A0A8S3W880-F1
#
_cell.length_a   1.000
_cell.length_b   1.000
_cell.length_c   1.000
_cell.angle_alpha   90.00
_cell.angle_beta   90.00
_cell.angle_gamma   90.00
#
_symmetry.space_group_name_H-M   'P 1'
#
loop_
_entity.id
_entity.type
_entity.pdbx_description
1 polymer ?
#
loop_
_entity_poly.entity_id
_entity_poly.type
_entity_poly.pdbx_seq_one_letter_code
_entity_poly.pdbx_strand_id
1 'polypeptide(L)'
;MKHLSRSICCTTTVSTKEWRVSRGLPINKNAEGILTDGPDYTFLDGRPTPLLQKQKLRMLKQRDFASKIVELNSELEFAKTRHQKMLQAKEEEREEILRNRLKPKGKALLNKK
;
A
#
# COMPACT_ATOMS: atom_id res chain seq x y z
N MET A 1 11.27 30.81 0.15
CA MET A 1 10.60 32.11 0.45
C MET A 1 9.14 32.01 0.02
N LYS A 2 8.18 32.14 0.95
CA LYS A 2 6.75 32.14 0.63
C LYS A 2 6.32 33.58 0.35
N HIS A 3 6.05 33.92 -0.91
CA HIS A 3 5.45 35.22 -1.25
C HIS A 3 4.00 35.26 -0.75
N LEU A 4 3.73 36.08 0.26
CA LEU A 4 2.37 36.43 0.68
C LEU A 4 1.83 37.51 -0.28
N SER A 5 1.07 37.10 -1.29
CA SER A 5 0.25 38.04 -2.04
C SER A 5 -1.00 38.40 -1.22
N ARG A 6 -1.10 39.67 -0.84
CA ARG A 6 -2.29 40.24 -0.19
C ARG A 6 -3.41 40.34 -1.23
N SER A 7 -4.46 39.54 -1.07
CA SER A 7 -5.74 39.72 -1.76
C SER A 7 -6.80 40.04 -0.71
N ILE A 8 -7.68 40.99 -1.00
CA ILE A 8 -8.60 41.68 -0.07
C ILE A 8 -9.83 40.79 0.25
N CYS A 9 -9.64 39.49 0.45
CA CYS A 9 -10.71 38.56 0.82
C CYS A 9 -10.23 37.64 1.95
N CYS A 10 -11.02 37.53 3.02
CA CYS A 10 -10.65 37.07 4.37
C CYS A 10 -10.22 35.59 4.48
N THR A 11 -10.14 34.84 3.40
CA THR A 11 -9.66 33.46 3.40
C THR A 11 -8.26 33.40 2.80
N THR A 12 -7.25 33.20 3.64
CA THR A 12 -5.88 32.97 3.18
C THR A 12 -5.82 31.69 2.34
N THR A 13 -5.13 31.73 1.20
CA THR A 13 -5.01 30.58 0.27
C THR A 13 -4.42 29.33 0.95
N VAL A 14 -3.64 29.49 2.02
CA VAL A 14 -3.10 28.41 2.85
C VAL A 14 -4.21 27.69 3.62
N SER A 15 -5.11 28.43 4.26
CA SER A 15 -6.26 27.87 5.01
C SER A 15 -7.13 26.98 4.10
N THR A 16 -7.30 27.37 2.83
CA THR A 16 -8.09 26.57 1.87
C THR A 16 -7.43 25.24 1.48
N LYS A 17 -6.09 25.16 1.50
CA LYS A 17 -5.36 23.92 1.19
C LYS A 17 -5.38 22.96 2.37
N GLU A 18 -5.15 23.48 3.57
CA GLU A 18 -5.23 22.70 4.81
C GLU A 18 -6.63 22.13 5.01
N TRP A 19 -7.67 22.94 4.74
CA TRP A 19 -9.06 22.47 4.76
C TRP A 19 -9.33 21.36 3.72
N ARG A 20 -8.71 21.41 2.54
CA ARG A 20 -8.85 20.34 1.54
C ARG A 20 -8.24 19.04 2.04
N VAL A 21 -7.02 19.11 2.55
CA VAL A 21 -6.33 17.92 3.10
C VAL A 21 -7.12 17.34 4.27
N SER A 22 -7.65 18.18 5.17
CA SER A 22 -8.46 17.69 6.30
C SER A 22 -9.78 17.03 5.86
N ARG A 23 -10.25 17.33 4.65
CA ARG A 23 -11.40 16.69 4.01
C ARG A 23 -11.04 15.50 3.11
N GLY A 24 -9.76 15.10 3.06
CA GLY A 24 -9.28 14.02 2.19
C GLY A 24 -9.24 14.38 0.70
N LEU A 25 -9.23 15.67 0.37
CA LEU A 25 -9.12 16.18 -0.99
C LEU A 25 -7.66 16.52 -1.33
N PRO A 26 -7.27 16.51 -2.62
CA PRO A 26 -5.90 16.83 -3.01
C PRO A 26 -5.56 18.30 -2.71
N ILE A 27 -4.29 18.59 -2.42
CA ILE A 27 -3.80 19.96 -2.20
C ILE A 27 -4.01 20.82 -3.45
N ASN A 28 -3.72 20.23 -4.62
CA ASN A 28 -3.98 20.86 -5.91
C ASN A 28 -5.39 20.47 -6.38
N LYS A 29 -6.21 21.47 -6.72
CA LYS A 29 -7.57 21.27 -7.22
C LYS A 29 -7.62 20.48 -8.53
N ASN A 30 -6.57 20.59 -9.33
CA ASN A 30 -6.49 19.97 -10.66
C ASN A 30 -5.71 18.64 -10.66
N ALA A 31 -5.45 18.07 -9.47
CA ALA A 31 -4.72 16.81 -9.39
C ALA A 31 -5.61 15.60 -9.71
N GLU A 32 -6.79 15.56 -9.11
CA GLU A 32 -7.75 14.45 -9.19
C GLU A 32 -9.16 14.95 -8.86
N GLY A 33 -10.17 14.25 -9.37
CA GLY A 33 -11.58 14.49 -9.08
C GLY A 33 -12.38 14.92 -10.31
N ILE A 34 -13.67 15.18 -10.08
CA ILE A 34 -14.67 15.40 -11.15
C ILE A 34 -14.24 16.48 -12.15
N LEU A 35 -13.59 17.55 -11.67
CA LEU A 35 -13.11 18.64 -12.51
C LEU A 35 -12.04 18.23 -13.52
N THR A 36 -11.19 17.25 -13.17
CA THR A 36 -10.02 16.86 -13.98
C THR A 36 -10.22 15.52 -14.69
N ASP A 37 -11.02 14.64 -14.12
CA ASP A 37 -11.27 13.30 -14.63
C ASP A 37 -12.60 13.17 -15.37
N GLY A 38 -13.50 14.15 -15.23
CA GLY A 38 -14.70 14.27 -16.05
C GLY A 38 -14.40 14.77 -17.47
N PRO A 39 -15.30 14.52 -18.44
CA PRO A 39 -15.17 15.06 -19.78
C PRO A 39 -15.52 16.55 -19.82
N ASP A 40 -14.72 17.35 -20.54
CA ASP A 40 -14.93 18.80 -20.68
C ASP A 40 -16.15 19.16 -21.55
N TYR A 41 -16.54 18.28 -22.47
CA TYR A 41 -17.68 18.43 -23.37
C TYR A 41 -18.35 17.08 -23.62
N THR A 42 -19.56 17.08 -24.17
CA THR A 42 -20.27 15.89 -24.67
C THR A 42 -20.96 16.21 -26.00
N PHE A 43 -21.22 15.19 -26.82
CA PHE A 43 -21.93 15.39 -28.09
C PHE A 43 -23.43 15.60 -27.85
N LEU A 44 -24.08 16.44 -28.67
CA LEU A 44 -25.52 16.69 -28.58
C LEU A 44 -26.35 15.40 -28.75
N ASP A 45 -25.85 14.48 -29.58
CA ASP A 45 -26.44 13.16 -29.81
C ASP A 45 -26.33 12.21 -28.58
N GLY A 46 -25.68 12.66 -27.49
CA GLY A 46 -25.45 11.85 -26.29
C GLY A 46 -24.31 10.82 -26.42
N ARG A 47 -23.54 10.87 -27.51
CA ARG A 47 -22.34 10.01 -27.66
C ARG A 47 -21.31 10.35 -26.58
N PRO A 48 -20.60 9.34 -26.05
CA PRO A 48 -19.57 9.58 -25.04
C PRO A 48 -18.37 10.31 -25.66
N THR A 49 -17.75 11.14 -24.85
CA THR A 49 -16.57 11.90 -25.22
C THR A 49 -15.36 10.96 -25.35
N PRO A 50 -14.59 11.04 -26.45
CA PRO A 50 -13.39 10.24 -26.58
C PRO A 50 -12.37 10.60 -25.50
N LEU A 51 -11.61 9.60 -25.07
CA LEU A 51 -10.66 9.75 -23.97
C LEU A 51 -9.51 10.71 -24.34
N LEU A 52 -9.28 11.73 -23.51
CA LEU A 52 -8.16 12.65 -23.69
C LEU A 52 -6.82 11.95 -23.42
N GLN A 53 -5.77 12.35 -24.16
CA GLN A 53 -4.44 11.73 -24.05
C GLN A 53 -3.88 11.76 -22.62
N LYS A 54 -3.99 12.89 -21.91
CA LYS A 54 -3.49 13.00 -20.52
C LYS A 54 -4.33 12.18 -19.54
N GLN A 55 -5.64 12.09 -19.76
CA GLN A 55 -6.53 11.25 -18.95
C GLN A 55 -6.16 9.78 -19.10
N LYS A 56 -5.93 9.32 -20.35
CA LYS A 56 -5.41 7.98 -20.65
C LYS A 56 -4.09 7.70 -19.94
N LEU A 57 -3.13 8.63 -20.01
CA LEU A 57 -1.84 8.48 -19.34
C LEU A 57 -1.98 8.35 -17.82
N ARG A 58 -2.86 9.14 -17.19
CA ARG A 58 -3.14 9.02 -15.75
C ARG A 58 -3.74 7.66 -15.41
N MET A 59 -4.71 7.18 -16.19
CA MET A 59 -5.33 5.88 -15.98
C MET A 59 -4.32 4.73 -16.08
N LEU A 60 -3.46 4.76 -17.11
CA LEU A 60 -2.40 3.74 -17.27
C LEU A 60 -1.42 3.77 -16.10
N LYS A 61 -0.97 4.96 -15.69
CA LYS A 61 -0.10 5.11 -14.53
C LYS A 61 -0.73 4.58 -13.25
N GLN A 62 -2.02 4.83 -13.03
CA GLN A 62 -2.75 4.33 -11.87
C GLN A 62 -2.86 2.80 -11.88
N ARG A 63 -3.08 2.21 -13.06
CA ARG A 63 -3.07 0.76 -13.25
C ARG A 63 -1.69 0.17 -12.91
N ASP A 64 -0.62 0.79 -13.38
CA ASP A 64 0.74 0.30 -13.14
C ASP A 64 1.09 0.36 -11.65
N PHE A 65 0.67 1.42 -10.94
CA PHE A 65 0.79 1.48 -9.48
C PHE A 65 -0.01 0.38 -8.78
N ALA A 66 -1.26 0.15 -9.18
CA ALA A 66 -2.09 -0.89 -8.60
C ALA A 66 -1.47 -2.28 -8.79
N SER A 67 -0.98 -2.58 -9.99
CA SER A 67 -0.27 -3.83 -10.28
C SER A 67 0.95 -4.01 -9.38
N LYS A 68 1.76 -2.94 -9.21
CA LYS A 68 2.96 -3.03 -8.38
C LYS A 68 2.64 -3.21 -6.90
N ILE A 69 1.58 -2.58 -6.40
CA ILE A 69 1.13 -2.75 -5.01
C ILE A 69 0.74 -4.21 -4.76
N VAL A 70 -0.02 -4.83 -5.67
CA VAL A 70 -0.42 -6.23 -5.56
C VAL A 70 0.79 -7.17 -5.56
N GLU A 71 1.72 -6.96 -6.49
CA GLU A 71 2.98 -7.71 -6.60
C GLU A 71 3.77 -7.66 -5.28
N LEU A 72 4.07 -6.45 -4.78
CA LEU A 72 4.86 -6.27 -3.56
C LEU A 72 4.17 -6.87 -2.31
N ASN A 73 2.85 -6.76 -2.22
CA ASN A 73 2.11 -7.38 -1.12
C ASN A 73 2.20 -8.91 -1.17
N SER A 74 2.09 -9.50 -2.36
CA SER A 74 2.22 -10.94 -2.54
C SER A 74 3.62 -11.47 -2.20
N GLU A 75 4.67 -10.71 -2.55
CA GLU A 75 6.06 -11.03 -2.21
C GLU A 75 6.29 -10.99 -0.70
N LEU A 76 5.74 -9.98 -0.02
CA LEU A 76 5.82 -9.85 1.43
C LEU A 76 5.12 -11.01 2.13
N GLU A 77 3.90 -11.33 1.71
CA GLU A 77 3.13 -12.45 2.25
C GLU A 77 3.87 -13.78 2.06
N PHE A 78 4.44 -14.00 0.88
CA PHE A 78 5.29 -15.16 0.60
C PHE A 78 6.51 -15.22 1.53
N ALA A 79 7.22 -14.10 1.72
CA ALA A 79 8.39 -14.05 2.60
C ALA A 79 8.02 -14.38 4.06
N LYS A 80 6.90 -13.84 4.56
CA LYS A 80 6.40 -14.11 5.91
C LYS A 80 6.04 -15.58 6.10
N THR A 81 5.25 -16.14 5.19
CA THR A 81 4.82 -17.54 5.26
C THR A 81 6.00 -18.50 5.13
N ARG A 82 6.94 -18.24 4.23
CA ARG A 82 8.18 -19.00 4.10
C ARG A 82 9.00 -18.97 5.39
N HIS A 83 9.17 -17.80 5.99
CA HIS A 83 9.95 -17.67 7.23
C HIS A 83 9.32 -18.50 8.36
N GLN A 84 8.00 -18.41 8.52
CA GLN A 84 7.27 -19.19 9.52
C GLN A 84 7.41 -20.70 9.28
N LYS A 85 7.28 -21.17 8.03
CA LYS A 85 7.50 -22.57 7.67
C LYS A 85 8.92 -23.05 8.00
N MET A 86 9.94 -22.21 7.77
CA MET A 86 11.32 -22.58 8.13
C MET A 86 11.55 -22.67 9.63
N LEU A 87 10.88 -21.83 10.43
CA LEU A 87 10.95 -21.93 11.89
C LEU A 87 10.28 -23.21 12.39
N GLN A 88 9.07 -23.50 11.88
CA GLN A 88 8.33 -24.73 12.21
C GLN A 88 9.13 -25.97 11.83
N ALA A 89 9.69 -26.03 10.61
CA ALA A 89 10.51 -27.17 10.18
C ALA A 89 11.75 -27.37 11.08
N LYS A 90 12.38 -26.29 11.56
CA LYS A 90 13.52 -26.38 12.48
C LYS A 90 13.11 -26.87 13.88
N GLU A 91 11.93 -26.49 14.34
CA GLU A 91 11.37 -26.99 15.61
C GLU A 91 11.00 -28.46 15.50
N GLU A 92 10.31 -28.85 14.42
CA GLU A 92 9.97 -30.24 14.13
C GLU A 92 11.21 -31.13 14.03
N GLU A 93 12.26 -30.67 13.32
CA GLU A 93 13.54 -31.40 13.24
C GLU A 93 14.19 -31.58 14.62
N ARG A 94 14.19 -30.53 15.46
CA ARG A 94 14.70 -30.63 16.83
C ARG A 94 13.90 -31.62 17.65
N GLU A 95 12.57 -31.59 17.55
CA GLU A 95 11.69 -32.52 18.25
C GLU A 95 11.87 -33.96 17.77
N GLU A 96 12.06 -34.18 16.47
CA GLU A 96 12.38 -35.48 15.90
C GLU A 96 13.71 -36.02 16.43
N ILE A 97 14.76 -35.20 16.45
CA ILE A 97 16.07 -35.59 17.01
C ILE A 97 15.92 -35.96 18.49
N LEU A 98 15.16 -35.18 19.26
CA LEU A 98 14.91 -35.48 20.68
C LEU A 98 14.08 -36.77 20.87
N ARG A 99 13.05 -36.98 20.05
CA ARG A 99 12.22 -38.21 20.08
C ARG A 99 13.01 -39.46 19.70
N ASN A 100 13.89 -39.34 18.71
CA ASN A 100 14.73 -40.44 18.22
C ASN A 100 15.96 -40.69 19.11
N ARG A 101 16.18 -39.87 20.15
CA ARG A 101 17.33 -40.01 21.04
C ARG A 101 17.20 -41.26 21.92
N LEU A 102 18.26 -42.06 21.96
CA LEU A 102 18.34 -43.25 22.81
C LEU A 102 18.17 -42.90 24.30
N LYS A 103 17.61 -43.84 25.07
CA LYS A 103 17.44 -43.70 26.51
C LYS A 103 18.78 -43.39 27.19
N PRO A 104 18.83 -42.44 28.14
CA PRO A 104 20.05 -42.10 28.85
C PRO A 104 20.53 -43.27 29.72
N LYS A 105 21.85 -43.45 29.85
CA LYS A 105 22.48 -44.53 30.63
C LYS A 105 23.43 -43.98 31.71
N GLY A 106 23.82 -44.82 32.67
CA GLY A 106 24.87 -44.54 33.65
C GLY A 106 24.51 -43.43 34.64
N LYS A 107 25.44 -42.48 34.84
CA LYS A 107 25.31 -41.36 35.81
C LYS A 107 24.06 -40.48 35.59
N ALA A 108 23.54 -40.42 34.37
CA ALA A 108 22.32 -39.68 34.06
C ALA A 108 21.04 -40.26 34.71
N LEU A 109 21.07 -41.52 35.16
CA LEU A 109 19.95 -42.13 35.89
C LEU A 109 20.03 -41.89 37.40
N LEU A 110 21.23 -41.65 37.94
CA LEU A 110 21.48 -41.48 39.38
C LEU A 110 20.96 -40.15 39.95
N ASN A 111 20.70 -39.17 39.08
CA ASN A 111 20.25 -37.83 39.46
C ASN A 111 18.72 -37.63 39.44
N LYS A 112 17.93 -38.71 39.22
CA LYS A 112 16.48 -38.67 39.42
C LYS A 112 16.15 -38.94 40.88
N LYS A 113 16.17 -37.90 41.72
CA LYS A 113 15.46 -37.87 43.01
C LYS A 113 14.26 -36.94 42.87
#